data_AF-S7PTS2-F1
#
_entry.id   AF-S7PTS2-F1
#
_cell.length_a   1.000
_cell.length_b   1.000
_cell.length_c   1.000
_cell.angle_alpha   90.00
_cell.angle_beta   90.00
_cell.angle_gamma   90.00
#
_symmetry.space_group_name_H-M   'P 1'
#
loop_
_entity.id
_entity.type
_entity.pdbx_description
1 polymer ?
#
loop_
_entity_poly.entity_id
_entity_poly.type
_entity_poly.pdbx_seq_one_letter_code
_entity_poly.pdbx_strand_id
1 'polypeptide(L)' 'MGRKVTAFSKSPYKFDEKEDCLYEHLSFGIDMDLCVAILGANGAGKSTLPHLVMGVLRL' A
#
# COMPACT_ATOMS: atom_id res chain seq x y z
N MET A 1 4.90 18.76 15.13
CA MET A 1 5.92 17.69 15.15
C MET A 1 5.19 16.36 14.92
N GLY A 2 4.76 16.11 13.68
CA GLY A 2 3.95 14.93 13.32
C GLY A 2 4.80 13.65 13.42
N ARG A 3 4.31 12.65 14.14
CA ARG A 3 4.97 11.35 14.20
C ARG A 3 4.67 10.63 12.89
N LYS A 4 5.71 10.42 12.08
CA LYS A 4 5.66 9.66 10.83
C LYS A 4 5.33 8.20 11.15
N VAL A 5 4.06 7.81 11.01
CA VAL A 5 3.64 6.43 11.26
C VAL A 5 3.77 5.67 9.95
N THR A 6 4.85 4.89 9.90
CA THR A 6 5.16 3.83 8.93
C THR A 6 5.64 4.30 7.57
N ALA A 7 6.93 4.07 7.28
CA ALA A 7 7.48 4.09 5.93
C ALA A 7 7.54 2.64 5.43
N PHE A 8 6.63 2.25 4.55
CA PHE A 8 6.77 1.00 3.82
C PHE A 8 7.78 1.24 2.70
N SER A 9 8.79 0.37 2.60
CA SER A 9 9.73 0.35 1.49
C SER A 9 9.92 -1.12 1.18
N LYS A 10 9.12 -1.66 0.27
CA LYS A 10 9.23 -3.08 -0.09
C LYS A 10 9.01 -3.35 -1.58
N SER A 11 9.50 -4.55 -1.91
CA SER A 11 9.52 -5.25 -3.20
C SER A 11 8.18 -5.27 -3.94
N PRO A 12 8.21 -5.53 -5.26
CA PRO A 12 7.01 -5.64 -6.09
C PRO A 12 6.00 -6.64 -5.52
N TYR A 13 4.73 -6.24 -5.40
CA TYR A 13 3.61 -7.13 -5.03
C TYR A 13 2.82 -7.56 -6.26
N LYS A 14 2.44 -8.83 -6.31
CA LYS A 14 1.56 -9.43 -7.32
C LYS A 14 0.60 -10.41 -6.64
N PHE A 15 -0.64 -10.51 -7.13
CA PHE A 15 -1.55 -11.57 -6.67
C PHE A 15 -1.23 -12.93 -7.29
N ASP A 16 -0.80 -12.93 -8.55
CA ASP A 16 -0.41 -14.12 -9.30
C ASP A 16 0.85 -13.81 -10.12
N GLU A 17 1.66 -14.82 -10.43
CA GLU A 17 2.90 -14.70 -11.21
C GLU A 17 2.64 -14.13 -12.62
N LYS A 18 1.41 -14.33 -13.12
CA LYS A 18 0.95 -13.86 -14.44
C LYS A 18 0.39 -12.45 -14.45
N GLU A 19 0.16 -11.84 -13.28
CA GLU A 19 -0.36 -10.47 -13.22
C GLU A 19 0.76 -9.43 -13.27
N ASP A 20 0.41 -8.23 -13.75
CA ASP A 20 1.24 -7.05 -13.65
C ASP A 20 1.49 -6.68 -12.18
N CYS A 21 2.61 -6.05 -11.91
CA CYS A 21 2.92 -5.62 -10.55
C CYS A 21 1.93 -4.54 -10.09
N LEU A 22 1.24 -4.78 -8.97
CA LEU A 22 0.29 -3.82 -8.41
C LEU A 22 0.99 -2.65 -7.72
N TYR A 23 2.15 -2.89 -7.13
CA TYR A 23 2.92 -1.87 -6.40
C TYR A 23 4.39 -1.99 -6.71
N GLU A 24 4.96 -0.96 -7.32
CA GLU A 24 6.41 -0.82 -7.49
C GLU A 24 6.91 0.32 -6.61
N HIS A 25 7.79 0.00 -5.65
CA HIS A 25 8.45 0.98 -4.77
C HIS A 25 7.49 1.89 -4.00
N LEU A 26 6.50 1.29 -3.34
CA LEU A 26 5.51 2.03 -2.57
C LEU A 26 6.12 2.58 -1.27
N SER A 27 6.23 3.91 -1.17
CA SER A 27 6.71 4.63 0.02
C SER A 27 5.85 5.84 0.32
N PHE A 28 5.17 5.79 1.47
CA PHE A 28 4.36 6.88 1.98
C PHE A 28 4.44 6.87 3.52
N GLY A 29 4.15 8.01 4.14
CA GLY A 29 3.96 8.11 5.59
C GLY A 29 2.61 8.75 5.87
N ILE A 30 1.90 8.23 6.87
CA ILE A 30 0.60 8.76 7.29
C ILE A 30 0.76 9.34 8.69
N ASP A 31 0.28 10.56 8.90
CA ASP A 31 0.16 11.16 10.23
C ASP A 31 -1.16 10.72 10.87
N MET A 32 -1.15 10.52 12.20
CA MET A 32 -2.29 9.95 12.95
C MET A 32 -3.58 10.76 12.86
N ASP A 33 -3.49 12.05 12.53
CA ASP A 33 -4.64 12.97 12.46
C ASP A 33 -5.10 13.24 11.01
N LEU A 34 -4.61 12.47 10.03
CA LEU A 34 -4.93 12.64 8.62
C LEU A 34 -6.01 11.65 8.15
N CYS A 35 -7.05 12.17 7.50
CA CYS A 35 -7.96 11.35 6.71
C CYS A 35 -7.37 11.16 5.31
N VAL A 36 -7.12 9.91 4.91
CA VAL A 36 -6.54 9.56 3.60
C VAL A 36 -7.58 8.85 2.74
N ALA A 37 -7.76 9.30 1.50
CA ALA A 37 -8.54 8.62 0.48
C ALA A 37 -7.63 7.92 -0.52
N ILE A 38 -7.90 6.65 -0.82
CA ILE A 38 -7.18 5.86 -1.85
C ILE A 38 -8.05 5.82 -3.11
N LEU A 39 -7.57 6.42 -4.19
CA LEU A 39 -8.27 6.54 -5.47
C LEU A 39 -7.54 5.78 -6.59
N GLY A 40 -8.27 5.35 -7.62
CA GLY A 40 -7.72 4.62 -8.75
C GLY A 40 -8.75 3.74 -9.45
N ALA A 41 -8.43 3.25 -10.65
CA ALA A 41 -9.28 2.34 -11.42
C ALA A 41 -9.54 1.02 -10.69
N ASN A 42 -10.56 0.27 -11.12
CA ASN A 42 -10.76 -1.09 -10.62
C ASN A 42 -9.54 -1.96 -10.95
N GLY A 43 -9.12 -2.80 -10.00
CA GLY A 43 -7.88 -3.57 -10.12
C GLY A 43 -6.61 -2.82 -9.72
N ALA A 44 -6.62 -1.51 -9.48
CA ALA A 44 -5.42 -0.74 -9.09
C ALA A 44 -4.90 -1.02 -7.65
N GLY A 45 -5.40 -2.06 -6.98
CA GLY A 45 -4.93 -2.46 -5.65
C GLY A 45 -5.56 -1.73 -4.44
N LYS A 46 -6.50 -0.79 -4.62
CA LYS A 46 -7.05 0.03 -3.51
C LYS A 46 -7.40 -0.73 -2.22
N SER A 47 -8.08 -1.87 -2.31
CA SER A 47 -8.42 -2.71 -1.14
C SER A 47 -7.27 -3.58 -0.65
N THR A 48 -6.31 -3.88 -1.53
CA THR A 48 -5.08 -4.62 -1.25
C THR A 48 -4.11 -3.80 -0.41
N LEU A 49 -4.03 -2.48 -0.64
CA LEU A 49 -3.11 -1.61 0.09
C LEU A 49 -3.36 -1.63 1.62
N PRO A 50 -4.58 -1.42 2.13
CA PRO A 50 -4.88 -1.56 3.55
C PRO A 50 -4.53 -2.94 4.11
N HIS A 51 -4.82 -4.02 3.37
CA HIS A 51 -4.47 -5.38 3.80
C HIS A 51 -2.95 -5.58 3.92
N LEU A 52 -2.17 -4.96 3.03
CA LEU A 52 -0.71 -4.99 3.08
C LEU A 52 -0.19 -4.23 4.32
N VAL A 53 -0.75 -3.04 4.59
CA VAL A 53 -0.39 -2.20 5.74
C VAL A 53 -0.74 -2.87 7.07
N MET A 54 -1.90 -3.53 7.14
CA MET A 54 -2.33 -4.31 8.31
C MET A 54 -1.57 -5.64 8.47
N GLY A 55 -0.74 -6.03 7.49
CA GLY A 55 0.00 -7.29 7.51
C GLY A 55 -0.85 -8.54 7.26
N VAL A 56 -2.07 -8.37 6.75
CA VAL A 56 -2.97 -9.46 6.33
C VAL A 56 -2.42 -10.15 5.08
N LEU A 57 -1.88 -9.35 4.15
CA LEU A 57 -1.17 -9.85 2.98
C LEU A 57 0.33 -9.67 3.18
N ARG A 58 1.11 -10.68 2.78
CA ARG A 58 2.57 -10.64 2.81
C ARG A 58 3.12 -10.41 1.41
N LEU A 59 4.24 -9.71 1.40
CA LEU A 59 5.09 -9.44 0.23
C LEU A 59 6.10 -10.56 0.04
#